data_AF-A0A511MLZ5-F1
#
_entry.id   AF-A0A511MLZ5-F1
#
_cell.length_a   1.000
_cell.length_b   1.000
_cell.length_c   1.000
_cell.angle_alpha   90.00
_cell.angle_beta   90.00
_cell.angle_gamma   90.00
#
_symmetry.space_group_name_H-M   'P 1'
#
loop_
_entity.id
_entity.type
_entity.pdbx_description
1 polymer ?
#
loop_
_entity_poly.entity_id
_entity_poly.type
_entity_poly.pdbx_seq_one_letter_code
_entity_poly.pdbx_strand_id
1 'polypeptide(L)'
;MTARKRLLGELMGRLTKVSTSGPEPNAAVLAELKALRERVPRLTGTLVASSDGLLVAHDLPAYIEPGGMAALAAAQLSLSYRLATTAHGGGFNEVVVHGAEGHVVVYAAGWTSLTVLAGPEVNVGRLHLESRPVARAIADHMAANGKDQATKTE
;
A
#
# COMPACT_ATOMS: atom_id res chain seq x y z
N MET A 1 34.67 35.45 -10.80
CA MET A 1 33.56 34.82 -11.54
C MET A 1 32.96 33.62 -10.77
N THR A 2 33.05 33.59 -9.43
CA THR A 2 32.98 32.33 -8.66
C THR A 2 31.84 32.30 -7.61
N ALA A 3 31.34 33.45 -7.16
CA ALA A 3 30.29 33.52 -6.14
C ALA A 3 28.87 33.26 -6.69
N ARG A 4 28.55 33.79 -7.88
CA ARG A 4 27.21 33.66 -8.49
C ARG A 4 26.87 32.23 -8.92
N LYS A 5 27.87 31.44 -9.32
CA LYS A 5 27.70 30.03 -9.71
C LYS A 5 27.35 29.14 -8.51
N ARG A 6 27.88 29.46 -7.32
CA ARG A 6 27.61 28.72 -6.08
C ARG A 6 26.20 29.00 -5.54
N LEU A 7 25.76 30.26 -5.60
CA LEU A 7 24.38 30.64 -5.25
C LEU A 7 23.34 29.98 -6.17
N LEU A 8 23.60 29.89 -7.48
CA LEU A 8 22.71 29.19 -8.41
C LEU A 8 22.69 27.67 -8.18
N GLY A 9 23.83 27.06 -7.83
CA GLY A 9 23.88 25.63 -7.49
C GLY A 9 23.09 25.27 -6.21
N GLU A 10 23.19 26.12 -5.18
CA GLU A 10 22.42 25.95 -3.93
C GLU A 10 20.92 26.25 -4.13
N LEU A 11 20.56 27.21 -5.01
CA LEU A 11 19.17 27.52 -5.34
C LEU A 11 18.52 26.41 -6.18
N MET A 12 19.25 25.81 -7.12
CA MET A 12 18.76 24.68 -7.93
C MET A 12 18.64 23.38 -7.13
N GLY A 13 19.49 23.16 -6.12
CA GLY A 13 19.40 21.99 -5.23
C GLY A 13 18.21 22.04 -4.26
N ARG A 14 17.69 23.23 -3.94
CA ARG A 14 16.49 23.41 -3.09
C ARG A 14 15.18 23.26 -3.87
N LEU A 15 15.18 23.46 -5.19
CA LEU A 15 13.98 23.38 -6.04
C LEU A 15 13.64 21.96 -6.50
N THR A 16 14.57 21.00 -6.42
CA THR A 16 14.33 19.57 -6.74
C THR A 16 14.05 18.71 -5.52
N LYS A 17 14.21 19.24 -4.31
CA LYS A 17 13.79 18.56 -3.08
C LYS A 17 12.31 18.87 -2.86
N VAL A 18 11.44 18.17 -3.58
CA VAL A 18 10.06 18.01 -3.14
C VAL A 18 10.15 17.42 -1.74
N SER A 19 9.81 18.23 -0.75
CA SER A 19 9.63 17.78 0.62
C SER A 19 8.56 16.71 0.58
N THR A 20 8.95 15.45 0.58
CA THR A 20 8.07 14.35 0.99
C THR A 20 7.85 14.53 2.50
N SER A 21 7.05 15.53 2.86
CA SER A 21 6.28 15.53 4.10
C SER A 21 5.08 14.60 3.91
N GLY A 22 5.33 13.41 3.36
CA GLY A 22 4.43 12.29 3.56
C GLY A 22 4.55 11.86 5.02
N PRO A 23 3.51 11.25 5.60
CA PRO A 23 3.64 10.64 6.92
C PRO A 23 4.89 9.74 6.93
N GLU A 24 5.66 9.76 8.03
CA GLU A 24 6.76 8.81 8.17
C GLU A 24 6.22 7.40 7.88
N PRO A 25 6.94 6.58 7.07
CA PRO A 25 6.48 5.25 6.73
C PRO A 25 6.12 4.50 8.00
N ASN A 26 4.89 3.99 8.09
CA ASN A 26 4.46 3.26 9.27
C ASN A 26 5.36 2.02 9.43
N ALA A 27 6.32 2.09 10.36
CA ALA A 27 7.39 1.10 10.49
C ALA A 27 6.84 -0.30 10.81
N ALA A 28 5.76 -0.37 11.60
CA ALA A 28 5.07 -1.61 11.90
C ALA A 28 4.46 -2.23 10.63
N VAL A 29 3.76 -1.42 9.82
CA VAL A 29 3.22 -1.87 8.53
C VAL A 29 4.33 -2.32 7.58
N LEU A 30 5.42 -1.57 7.48
CA LEU A 30 6.54 -1.94 6.61
C LEU A 30 7.18 -3.27 7.04
N ALA A 31 7.26 -3.54 8.34
CA ALA A 31 7.75 -4.81 8.87
C ALA A 31 6.82 -5.99 8.46
N GLU A 32 5.50 -5.81 8.54
CA GLU A 32 4.52 -6.80 8.07
C GLU A 32 4.69 -7.11 6.58
N LEU A 33 4.87 -6.08 5.74
CA LEU A 33 5.07 -6.24 4.29
C LEU A 33 6.34 -7.04 3.98
N LYS A 34 7.46 -6.71 4.63
CA LYS A 34 8.73 -7.43 4.46
C LYS A 34 8.63 -8.87 4.91
N ALA A 35 8.01 -9.12 6.06
CA ALA A 35 7.81 -10.47 6.56
C ALA A 35 6.89 -11.29 5.63
N LEU A 36 5.88 -10.68 5.03
CA LEU A 36 5.04 -11.34 4.02
C LEU A 36 5.84 -11.74 2.77
N ARG A 37 6.74 -10.87 2.30
CA ARG A 37 7.65 -11.13 1.17
C ARG A 37 8.54 -12.35 1.41
N GLU A 38 8.99 -12.55 2.64
CA GLU A 38 9.81 -13.71 3.03
C GLU A 38 8.98 -15.01 3.09
N ARG A 39 7.72 -14.93 3.53
CA ARG A 39 6.85 -16.11 3.68
C ARG A 39 6.19 -16.58 2.39
N VAL A 40 6.07 -15.73 1.37
CA VAL A 40 5.41 -16.07 0.10
C VAL A 40 6.39 -16.06 -1.07
N PRO A 41 6.83 -17.23 -1.55
CA PRO A 41 7.60 -17.31 -2.79
C PRO A 41 6.84 -16.69 -3.97
N ARG A 42 7.56 -16.04 -4.89
CA ARG A 42 7.01 -15.36 -6.08
C ARG A 42 6.10 -14.17 -5.78
N LEU A 43 6.06 -13.66 -4.55
CA LEU A 43 5.55 -12.31 -4.31
C LEU A 43 6.40 -11.32 -5.10
N THR A 44 5.77 -10.42 -5.85
CA THR A 44 6.44 -9.41 -6.67
C THR A 44 6.52 -8.08 -5.94
N GLY A 45 5.48 -7.74 -5.18
CA GLY A 45 5.47 -6.56 -4.33
C GLY A 45 4.18 -6.43 -3.54
N THR A 46 4.17 -5.50 -2.60
CA THR A 46 3.02 -5.21 -1.75
C THR A 46 2.91 -3.72 -1.47
N LEU A 47 1.71 -3.25 -1.19
CA LEU A 47 1.48 -1.91 -0.68
C LEU A 47 0.28 -1.85 0.25
N VAL A 48 0.26 -0.83 1.09
CA VAL A 48 -0.91 -0.43 1.87
C VAL A 48 -1.34 0.96 1.44
N ALA A 49 -2.62 1.10 1.15
CA ALA A 49 -3.22 2.37 0.76
C ALA A 49 -4.51 2.61 1.54
N SER A 50 -4.80 3.86 1.87
CA SER A 50 -6.10 4.28 2.40
C SER A 50 -7.20 4.12 1.35
N SER A 51 -8.47 4.17 1.80
CA SER A 51 -9.64 4.07 0.93
C SER A 51 -9.76 5.18 -0.13
N ASP A 52 -9.06 6.30 0.03
CA ASP A 52 -8.99 7.42 -0.92
C ASP A 52 -7.75 7.37 -1.84
N GLY A 53 -6.91 6.34 -1.72
CA GLY A 53 -5.77 6.10 -2.60
C GLY A 53 -4.46 6.76 -2.15
N LEU A 54 -4.37 7.26 -0.92
CA LEU A 54 -3.10 7.72 -0.37
C LEU A 54 -2.24 6.54 0.07
N LEU A 55 -0.97 6.58 -0.33
CA LEU A 55 0.00 5.55 0.01
C LEU A 55 0.37 5.62 1.50
N VAL A 56 0.28 4.49 2.20
CA VAL A 56 0.69 4.34 3.59
C VAL A 56 2.10 3.77 3.69
N ALA A 57 2.35 2.66 3.00
CA ALA A 57 3.64 1.98 2.94
C ALA A 57 3.69 1.06 1.71
N HIS A 58 4.89 0.72 1.25
CA HIS A 58 5.05 -0.27 0.18
C HIS A 58 6.38 -1.02 0.24
N ASP A 59 6.35 -2.22 -0.32
CA ASP A 59 7.50 -3.01 -0.77
C ASP A 59 7.25 -3.36 -2.24
N LEU A 60 7.32 -2.35 -3.11
CA LEU A 60 7.09 -2.49 -4.56
C LEU A 60 8.42 -2.42 -5.30
N PRO A 61 8.56 -3.14 -6.42
CA PRO A 61 9.74 -3.02 -7.26
C PRO A 61 9.80 -1.64 -7.94
N ALA A 62 11.02 -1.18 -8.25
CA ALA A 62 11.28 0.19 -8.71
C ALA A 62 10.57 0.59 -10.02
N TYR A 63 10.11 -0.36 -10.83
CA TYR A 63 9.38 -0.09 -12.06
C TYR A 63 7.89 0.18 -11.86
N ILE A 64 7.36 -0.01 -10.64
CA ILE A 64 5.97 0.31 -10.30
C ILE A 64 5.95 1.60 -9.50
N GLU A 65 5.21 2.59 -10.00
CA GLU A 65 5.01 3.85 -9.28
C GLU A 65 4.02 3.63 -8.12
N PRO A 66 4.44 3.84 -6.86
CA PRO A 66 3.62 3.46 -5.69
C PRO A 66 2.30 4.24 -5.55
N GLY A 67 2.29 5.53 -5.84
CA GLY A 67 1.10 6.38 -5.70
C GLY A 67 -0.01 6.00 -6.68
N GLY A 68 0.34 5.75 -7.93
CA GLY A 68 -0.57 5.27 -8.97
C GLY A 68 -1.12 3.89 -8.65
N MET A 69 -0.29 2.98 -8.12
CA MET A 69 -0.76 1.67 -7.67
C MET A 69 -1.71 1.77 -6.47
N ALA A 70 -1.45 2.69 -5.53
CA ALA A 70 -2.35 2.99 -4.41
C ALA A 70 -3.72 3.51 -4.88
N ALA A 71 -3.74 4.44 -5.84
CA ALA A 71 -4.97 4.96 -6.43
C ALA A 71 -5.79 3.86 -7.14
N LEU A 72 -5.13 2.99 -7.91
CA LEU A 72 -5.78 1.84 -8.56
C LEU A 72 -6.36 0.86 -7.54
N ALA A 73 -5.63 0.56 -6.47
CA ALA A 73 -6.10 -0.30 -5.39
C ALA A 73 -7.36 0.26 -4.71
N ALA A 74 -7.36 1.56 -4.39
CA ALA A 74 -8.51 2.24 -3.78
C ALA A 74 -9.75 2.26 -4.70
N ALA A 75 -9.55 2.50 -5.99
CA ALA A 75 -10.62 2.43 -6.98
C ALA A 75 -11.21 1.01 -7.06
N GLN A 76 -10.36 -0.01 -7.15
CA GLN A 76 -10.77 -1.42 -7.20
C GLN A 76 -11.50 -1.86 -5.93
N LEU A 77 -11.03 -1.42 -4.77
CA LEU A 77 -11.68 -1.66 -3.47
C LEU A 77 -13.11 -1.09 -3.47
N SER A 78 -13.26 0.16 -3.89
CA SER A 78 -14.56 0.85 -3.93
C SER A 78 -15.55 0.14 -4.86
N LEU A 79 -15.10 -0.27 -6.05
CA LEU A 79 -15.91 -1.04 -6.99
C LEU A 79 -16.32 -2.40 -6.41
N SER A 80 -15.38 -3.10 -5.79
CA SER A 80 -15.62 -4.43 -5.23
C SER A 80 -16.57 -4.39 -4.03
N TYR A 81 -16.45 -3.36 -3.18
CA TYR A 81 -17.40 -3.12 -2.08
C TYR A 81 -18.81 -2.87 -2.60
N ARG A 82 -18.95 -2.02 -3.62
CA ARG A 82 -20.25 -1.74 -4.24
C ARG A 82 -20.83 -2.97 -4.91
N LEU A 83 -20.00 -3.77 -5.57
CA LEU A 83 -20.44 -5.02 -6.21
C LEU A 83 -20.94 -6.03 -5.16
N ALA A 84 -20.16 -6.27 -4.10
CA ALA A 84 -20.51 -7.21 -3.04
C ALA A 84 -21.81 -6.84 -2.32
N THR A 85 -21.96 -5.56 -1.97
CA THR A 85 -23.17 -5.04 -1.33
C THR A 85 -24.38 -5.09 -2.25
N THR A 86 -24.22 -4.76 -3.53
CA THR A 86 -25.33 -4.78 -4.50
C THR A 86 -25.79 -6.20 -4.82
N ALA A 87 -24.85 -7.13 -5.00
CA ALA A 87 -25.17 -8.50 -5.40
C ALA A 87 -25.77 -9.32 -4.24
N HIS A 88 -25.24 -9.15 -3.03
CA HIS A 88 -25.52 -10.06 -1.92
C HIS A 88 -25.76 -9.37 -0.57
N GLY A 89 -25.75 -8.04 -0.50
CA GLY A 89 -25.95 -7.28 0.75
C GLY A 89 -24.82 -7.44 1.78
N GLY A 90 -23.74 -8.14 1.42
CA GLY A 90 -22.63 -8.46 2.31
C GLY A 90 -21.47 -7.46 2.22
N GLY A 91 -20.52 -7.59 3.15
CA GLY A 91 -19.26 -6.84 3.14
C GLY A 91 -18.26 -7.37 2.11
N PHE A 92 -17.26 -6.54 1.79
CA PHE A 92 -16.12 -6.93 0.98
C PHE A 92 -15.00 -7.49 1.84
N ASN A 93 -14.42 -8.61 1.43
CA ASN A 93 -13.26 -9.22 2.08
C ASN A 93 -12.00 -9.03 1.22
N GLU A 94 -12.06 -9.48 -0.03
CA GLU A 94 -10.95 -9.44 -0.97
C GLU A 94 -11.44 -9.53 -2.41
N VAL A 95 -10.61 -9.08 -3.35
CA VAL A 95 -10.77 -9.30 -4.80
C VAL A 95 -9.46 -9.81 -5.37
N VAL A 96 -9.57 -10.80 -6.26
CA VAL A 96 -8.45 -11.39 -6.99
C VAL A 96 -8.57 -10.99 -8.46
N VAL A 97 -7.52 -10.38 -8.99
CA VAL A 97 -7.34 -10.14 -10.42
C VAL A 97 -6.28 -11.11 -10.92
N HIS A 98 -6.71 -12.04 -11.79
CA HIS A 98 -5.83 -12.97 -12.47
C HIS A 98 -5.52 -12.44 -13.87
N GLY A 99 -4.26 -12.11 -14.13
CA GLY A 99 -3.76 -11.71 -15.43
C GLY A 99 -2.77 -12.74 -15.98
N ALA A 100 -2.46 -12.62 -17.27
CA ALA A 100 -1.53 -13.55 -17.94
C ALA A 100 -0.15 -13.63 -17.24
N GLU A 101 0.34 -12.50 -16.72
CA GLU A 101 1.66 -12.37 -16.10
C GLU A 101 1.64 -12.40 -14.58
N GLY A 102 0.50 -12.72 -13.95
CA GLY A 102 0.44 -12.80 -12.50
C GLY A 102 -0.90 -12.46 -11.87
N HIS A 103 -0.85 -12.27 -10.55
CA HIS A 103 -1.99 -12.03 -9.70
C HIS A 103 -1.85 -10.69 -9.00
N VAL A 104 -2.95 -9.95 -8.90
CA VAL A 104 -3.10 -8.84 -7.98
C VAL A 104 -4.25 -9.16 -7.05
N VAL A 105 -4.00 -9.15 -5.75
CA VAL A 105 -5.04 -9.38 -4.74
C VAL A 105 -5.13 -8.17 -3.83
N VAL A 106 -6.34 -7.63 -3.68
CA VAL A 106 -6.62 -6.52 -2.77
C VAL A 106 -7.47 -7.06 -1.62
N TYR A 107 -6.96 -6.95 -0.40
CA TYR A 107 -7.63 -7.36 0.83
C TYR A 107 -8.10 -6.11 1.61
N ALA A 108 -9.29 -6.18 2.19
CA ALA A 108 -9.73 -5.19 3.15
C ALA A 108 -8.85 -5.22 4.41
N ALA A 109 -8.42 -4.05 4.89
CA ALA A 109 -7.61 -3.88 6.09
C ALA A 109 -8.12 -2.70 6.93
N GLY A 110 -9.35 -2.81 7.44
CA GLY A 110 -10.01 -1.70 8.14
C GLY A 110 -10.36 -0.57 7.17
N TRP A 111 -9.87 0.65 7.44
CA TRP A 111 -10.02 1.81 6.56
C TRP A 111 -8.94 1.90 5.46
N THR A 112 -7.98 0.97 5.48
CA THR A 112 -6.96 0.80 4.45
C THR A 112 -7.18 -0.50 3.68
N SER A 113 -6.32 -0.77 2.71
CA SER A 113 -6.24 -2.01 1.96
C SER A 113 -4.81 -2.51 1.92
N LEU A 114 -4.65 -3.84 1.93
CA LEU A 114 -3.40 -4.50 1.55
C LEU A 114 -3.53 -4.96 0.10
N THR A 115 -2.66 -4.47 -0.77
CA THR A 115 -2.55 -4.97 -2.15
C THR A 115 -1.29 -5.80 -2.30
N VAL A 116 -1.43 -6.97 -2.90
CA VAL A 116 -0.38 -7.96 -3.07
C VAL A 116 -0.26 -8.33 -4.53
N LEU A 117 0.95 -8.20 -5.08
CA LEU A 117 1.29 -8.56 -6.45
C LEU A 117 2.13 -9.83 -6.41
N ALA A 118 1.83 -10.79 -7.27
CA ALA A 118 2.57 -12.04 -7.36
C ALA A 118 2.68 -12.53 -8.80
N GLY A 119 3.71 -13.30 -9.10
CA GLY A 119 3.90 -13.90 -10.43
C GLY A 119 2.83 -14.94 -10.81
N PRO A 120 2.84 -15.43 -12.06
CA PRO A 120 1.81 -16.34 -12.58
C PRO A 120 1.83 -17.73 -11.92
N GLU A 121 3.01 -18.18 -11.47
CA GLU A 121 3.21 -19.48 -10.81
C GLU A 121 3.07 -19.44 -9.28
N VAL A 122 2.53 -18.35 -8.72
CA VAL A 122 2.35 -18.26 -7.27
C VAL A 122 1.39 -19.34 -6.77
N ASN A 123 1.70 -19.95 -5.63
CA ASN A 123 0.71 -20.78 -4.94
C ASN A 123 -0.36 -19.87 -4.31
N VAL A 124 -1.51 -19.75 -4.99
CA VAL A 124 -2.63 -18.89 -4.59
C VAL A 124 -3.19 -19.26 -3.21
N GLY A 125 -3.24 -20.56 -2.88
CA GLY A 125 -3.65 -21.01 -1.55
C GLY A 125 -2.73 -20.46 -0.45
N ARG A 126 -1.41 -20.60 -0.62
CA ARG A 126 -0.42 -20.05 0.30
C ARG A 126 -0.46 -18.52 0.34
N LEU A 127 -0.64 -17.86 -0.80
CA LEU A 127 -0.78 -16.41 -0.89
C LEU A 127 -1.90 -15.91 0.04
N HIS A 128 -3.08 -16.52 -0.01
CA HIS A 128 -4.19 -16.15 0.87
C HIS A 128 -3.95 -16.53 2.33
N LEU A 129 -3.39 -17.72 2.59
CA LEU A 129 -3.08 -18.18 3.95
C LEU A 129 -2.14 -17.20 4.67
N GLU A 130 -1.16 -16.64 3.97
CA GLU A 130 -0.17 -15.72 4.53
C GLU A 130 -0.64 -14.26 4.53
N SER A 131 -1.40 -13.82 3.52
CA SER A 131 -1.78 -12.41 3.35
C SER A 131 -2.98 -12.00 4.20
N ARG A 132 -3.97 -12.89 4.42
CA ARG A 132 -5.17 -12.56 5.20
C ARG A 132 -4.87 -12.19 6.65
N PRO A 133 -3.99 -12.93 7.39
CA PRO A 133 -3.57 -12.51 8.73
C PRO A 133 -2.84 -11.17 8.71
N VAL A 134 -2.00 -10.90 7.70
CA VAL A 134 -1.27 -9.64 7.56
C VAL A 134 -2.22 -8.46 7.33
N ALA A 135 -3.26 -8.63 6.50
CA ALA A 135 -4.27 -7.58 6.31
C ALA A 135 -4.99 -7.22 7.62
N ARG A 136 -5.26 -8.21 8.48
CA ARG A 136 -5.84 -8.00 9.82
C ARG A 136 -4.85 -7.26 10.75
N ALA A 137 -3.60 -7.70 10.81
CA ALA A 137 -2.56 -7.04 11.60
C ALA A 137 -2.36 -5.57 11.17
N ILE A 138 -2.36 -5.31 9.86
CA ILE A 138 -2.31 -3.94 9.32
C ILE A 138 -3.52 -3.12 9.79
N ALA A 139 -4.73 -3.69 9.74
CA ALA A 139 -5.92 -3.00 10.23
C ALA A 139 -5.76 -2.59 11.72
N ASP A 140 -5.19 -3.47 12.54
CA ASP A 140 -4.95 -3.21 13.97
C ASP A 140 -3.90 -2.09 14.16
N HIS A 141 -2.77 -2.14 13.44
CA HIS A 141 -1.75 -1.08 13.47
C HIS A 141 -2.31 0.28 13.06
N MET A 142 -3.18 0.31 12.04
CA MET A 142 -3.78 1.55 11.53
C MET A 142 -4.89 2.08 12.44
N ALA A 143 -5.58 1.22 13.21
CA ALA A 143 -6.56 1.66 14.21
C ALA A 143 -5.89 2.26 15.45
N ALA A 144 -4.74 1.73 15.88
CA ALA A 144 -3.97 2.27 17.01
C ALA A 144 -3.41 3.67 16.71
N ASN A 145 -2.80 3.86 15.53
CA ASN A 145 -2.22 5.14 15.12
C ASN A 145 -3.25 6.27 14.96
N GLY A 146 -4.52 5.95 14.64
CA GLY A 146 -5.58 6.96 14.53
C GLY A 146 -5.99 7.54 15.89
N LYS A 147 -5.87 6.75 16.98
CA LYS A 147 -6.17 7.21 18.34
C LYS A 147 -5.07 8.14 18.88
N ASP A 148 -3.81 7.80 18.63
CA ASP A 148 -2.66 8.60 19.09
C ASP A 148 -2.56 9.98 18.43
N GLN A 149 -3.07 10.13 17.20
CA GLN A 149 -3.13 11.42 16.51
C GLN A 149 -4.29 12.30 17.02
N ALA A 150 -5.42 11.70 17.41
CA ALA A 150 -6.54 12.44 18.01
C ALA A 150 -6.16 13.04 19.38
N THR A 151 -5.43 12.29 20.21
CA THR A 151 -5.00 12.74 21.55
C THR A 151 -3.92 13.84 21.52
N LYS A 152 -3.18 14.01 20.42
CA LYS A 152 -2.18 15.09 20.27
C LYS A 152 -2.76 16.44 19.81
N THR A 153 -4.06 16.49 19.51
CA THR A 153 -4.72 17.71 19.01
C THR A 153 -5.58 18.40 20.09
N GLU A 154 -5.62 17.85 21.30
CA GLU A 154 -6.25 18.45 22.50
C GLU A 154 -5.19 18.98 23.47
#